data_AF-A0A9R0UX88-F1
#
_entry.id   AF-A0A9R0UX88-F1
#
_cell.length_a   1.000
_cell.length_b   1.000
_cell.length_c   1.000
_cell.angle_alpha   90.00
_cell.angle_beta   90.00
_cell.angle_gamma   90.00
#
_symmetry.space_group_name_H-M   'P 1'
#
loop_
_entity.id
_entity.type
_entity.pdbx_description
1 polymer ?
#
loop_
_entity_poly.entity_id
_entity_poly.type
_entity_poly.pdbx_seq_one_letter_code
_entity_poly.pdbx_strand_id
1 'polypeptide(L)'
;MISTAILARPTHNSHMHMLLYCFAEEQTDPYKIPTKHNIRMAMYWLLQGCQPGDSLVFHYSGHGAQQRSYSGDEVDGMDETLCPLDFETQGMIVDDEINAALVRPLPHGAKLHALIDACHSGTALDLPFLCRMSRFLSCHDKLLVF
;
A
#
# COMPACT_ATOMS: atom_id res chain seq x y z
N MET A 1 11.11 13.81 -3.92
CA MET A 1 9.69 13.96 -3.58
C MET A 1 9.34 12.75 -2.72
N ILE A 2 9.17 12.94 -1.42
CA ILE A 2 9.37 11.87 -0.43
C ILE A 2 8.35 10.73 -0.60
N SER A 3 8.77 9.59 -1.16
CA SER A 3 8.00 8.35 -1.08
C SER A 3 8.20 7.72 0.30
N THR A 4 7.20 7.85 1.17
CA THR A 4 7.21 7.26 2.51
C THR A 4 6.22 6.11 2.57
N ALA A 5 6.71 4.92 2.87
CA ALA A 5 5.85 3.82 3.31
C ALA A 5 6.07 3.54 4.80
N ILE A 6 4.97 3.34 5.53
CA ILE A 6 4.95 3.01 6.95
C ILE A 6 4.13 1.73 7.14
N LEU A 7 4.74 0.76 7.82
CA LEU A 7 4.12 -0.52 8.12
C LEU A 7 4.09 -0.75 9.61
N ALA A 8 2.96 -1.22 10.14
CA ALA A 8 2.81 -1.55 11.55
C ALA A 8 2.02 -2.84 11.75
N ARG A 9 2.51 -3.68 12.67
CA ARG A 9 1.85 -4.89 13.14
C ARG A 9 1.81 -4.94 14.68
N PRO A 10 0.71 -5.39 15.31
CA PRO A 10 0.67 -5.71 16.73
C PRO A 10 1.35 -7.06 17.03
N THR A 11 2.13 -7.16 18.10
CA THR A 11 2.68 -8.44 18.57
C THR A 11 1.74 -9.14 19.55
N HIS A 12 1.70 -10.47 19.50
CA HIS A 12 0.78 -11.33 20.25
C HIS A 12 0.94 -11.29 21.80
N ASN A 13 2.00 -10.68 22.31
CA ASN A 13 2.16 -10.36 23.73
C ASN A 13 1.65 -8.94 23.96
N SER A 14 0.76 -8.76 24.93
CA SER A 14 0.00 -7.56 25.35
C SER A 14 0.76 -6.22 25.49
N HIS A 15 2.03 -6.18 25.13
CA HIS A 15 2.76 -4.97 24.78
C HIS A 15 2.67 -4.77 23.27
N MET A 16 1.97 -3.73 22.82
CA MET A 16 1.99 -3.30 21.42
C MET A 16 3.43 -2.88 21.04
N HIS A 17 4.26 -3.84 20.62
CA HIS A 17 5.48 -3.53 19.89
C HIS A 17 5.10 -3.29 18.44
N MET A 18 4.68 -2.06 18.17
CA MET A 18 4.56 -1.57 16.80
C MET A 18 5.95 -1.56 16.17
N LEU A 19 6.29 -2.60 15.41
CA LEU A 19 7.46 -2.57 14.54
C LEU A 19 7.13 -1.66 13.36
N LEU A 20 7.68 -0.46 13.39
CA LEU A 20 7.53 0.56 12.36
C LEU A 20 8.59 0.35 11.28
N TYR A 21 8.18 -0.03 10.08
CA TYR A 21 9.07 -0.07 8.92
C TYR A 21 8.88 1.21 8.11
N CYS A 22 9.88 2.11 8.10
CA CYS A 22 9.83 3.39 7.39
C CYS A 22 10.79 3.40 6.20
N PHE A 23 10.29 3.85 5.05
CA PHE A 23 11.10 4.18 3.87
C PHE A 23 11.15 5.69 3.69
N ALA A 24 12.31 6.25 3.36
CA ALA A 24 12.46 7.68 3.07
C ALA A 24 13.57 7.90 2.04
N GLU A 25 13.49 9.00 1.26
CA GLU A 25 14.51 9.33 0.25
C GLU A 25 15.90 9.60 0.87
N GLU A 26 15.95 10.07 2.12
CA GLU A 26 17.19 10.34 2.86
C GLU A 26 17.73 9.11 3.60
N GLN A 27 17.11 7.94 3.41
CA GLN A 27 17.51 6.71 4.09
C GLN A 27 18.79 6.13 3.46
N THR A 28 19.77 5.82 4.32
CA THR A 28 21.07 5.27 3.89
C THR A 28 21.14 3.75 4.01
N ASP A 29 20.24 3.14 4.79
CA ASP A 29 20.11 1.69 4.87
C ASP A 29 19.53 1.12 3.56
N PRO A 30 20.27 0.30 2.80
CA PRO A 30 19.82 -0.22 1.51
C PRO A 30 18.50 -1.00 1.56
N TYR A 31 18.15 -1.58 2.71
CA TYR A 31 16.90 -2.33 2.88
C TYR A 31 15.70 -1.42 3.12
N LYS A 32 15.93 -0.16 3.51
CA LYS A 32 14.90 0.83 3.82
C LYS A 32 14.78 1.94 2.78
N ILE A 33 15.46 1.81 1.65
CA ILE A 33 15.24 2.66 0.47
C ILE A 33 13.95 2.17 -0.24
N PRO A 34 13.03 3.06 -0.67
CA PRO A 34 11.75 2.67 -1.29
C PRO A 34 11.90 2.17 -2.74
N THR A 35 12.72 1.15 -2.96
CA THR A 35 12.79 0.43 -4.25
C THR A 35 11.56 -0.45 -4.45
N LYS A 36 11.24 -0.82 -5.70
CA LYS A 36 10.13 -1.73 -6.00
C LYS A 36 10.25 -3.02 -5.19
N HIS A 37 11.46 -3.57 -5.14
CA HIS A 37 11.76 -4.77 -4.38
C HIS A 37 11.48 -4.60 -2.87
N ASN A 38 12.02 -3.53 -2.27
CA ASN A 38 11.90 -3.33 -0.83
C ASN A 38 10.44 -3.08 -0.42
N ILE A 39 9.69 -2.27 -1.18
CA ILE A 39 8.26 -2.03 -0.91
C ILE A 39 7.48 -3.36 -0.95
N ARG A 40 7.71 -4.20 -1.96
CA ARG A 40 7.07 -5.53 -2.07
C ARG A 40 7.42 -6.44 -0.89
N MET A 41 8.70 -6.53 -0.54
CA MET A 41 9.16 -7.33 0.59
C MET A 41 8.52 -6.86 1.91
N ALA A 42 8.31 -5.56 2.05
CA ALA A 42 7.69 -4.97 3.22
C ALA A 42 6.18 -5.29 3.30
N MET A 43 5.47 -5.30 2.17
CA MET A 43 4.08 -5.78 2.10
C MET A 43 3.97 -7.26 2.51
N TYR A 44 4.86 -8.12 2.00
CA TYR A 44 4.89 -9.53 2.40
C TYR A 44 5.20 -9.70 3.89
N TRP A 45 6.17 -8.94 4.41
CA TRP A 45 6.52 -8.94 5.83
C TRP A 45 5.33 -8.53 6.71
N LEU A 46 4.53 -7.54 6.28
CA LEU A 46 3.36 -7.07 7.03
C LEU A 46 2.34 -8.19 7.27
N LEU A 47 2.16 -9.07 6.28
CA LEU A 47 1.21 -10.19 6.36
C LEU A 47 1.82 -11.51 6.87
N GLN A 48 3.13 -11.66 6.86
CA GLN A 48 3.80 -12.91 7.23
C GLN A 48 3.45 -13.35 8.66
N GLY A 49 2.60 -14.38 8.83
CA GLY A 49 2.19 -14.86 10.16
C GLY A 49 1.04 -14.08 10.82
N CYS A 50 0.33 -13.25 10.06
CA CYS A 50 -0.89 -12.58 10.53
C CYS A 50 -1.94 -13.62 10.97
N GLN A 51 -2.65 -13.32 12.06
CA GLN A 51 -3.69 -14.15 12.63
C GLN A 51 -5.04 -13.42 12.67
N PRO A 52 -6.17 -14.14 12.74
CA PRO A 52 -7.46 -13.52 13.04
C PRO A 52 -7.40 -12.66 14.30
N GLY A 53 -7.93 -11.42 14.23
CA GLY A 53 -7.90 -10.45 15.32
C GLY A 53 -6.77 -9.41 15.23
N ASP A 54 -5.76 -9.63 14.37
CA ASP A 54 -4.71 -8.64 14.13
C ASP A 54 -5.27 -7.38 13.43
N SER A 55 -4.63 -6.24 13.68
CA SER A 55 -4.94 -4.95 13.05
C SER A 55 -3.65 -4.35 12.49
N LEU A 56 -3.52 -4.37 11.18
CA LEU A 56 -2.33 -3.99 10.43
C LEU A 56 -2.50 -2.58 9.86
N VAL A 57 -1.39 -1.86 9.68
CA VAL A 57 -1.40 -0.57 8.98
C VAL A 57 -0.43 -0.61 7.80
N PHE A 58 -0.93 -0.25 6.63
CA PHE A 58 -0.15 0.08 5.44
C PHE A 58 -0.38 1.54 5.12
N HIS A 59 0.66 2.36 5.15
CA HIS A 59 0.59 3.74 4.69
C HIS A 59 1.59 3.95 3.58
N TYR A 60 1.16 4.56 2.49
CA TYR A 60 2.02 5.02 1.41
C TYR A 60 1.68 6.49 1.10
N SER A 61 2.69 7.33 1.03
CA SER A 61 2.59 8.69 0.50
C SER A 61 3.68 8.89 -0.52
N GLY A 62 3.32 9.32 -1.73
CA GLY A 62 4.25 9.43 -2.84
C GLY A 62 3.53 9.67 -4.18
N HIS A 63 4.24 9.41 -5.28
CA HIS A 63 3.63 9.52 -6.60
C HIS A 63 2.76 8.30 -6.90
N GLY A 64 1.55 8.58 -7.37
CA GLY A 64 0.72 7.61 -8.05
C GLY A 64 0.57 7.98 -9.51
N ALA A 65 0.44 6.97 -10.37
CA ALA A 65 0.14 7.14 -11.78
C ALA A 65 -0.85 6.06 -12.23
N GLN A 66 -1.30 6.15 -13.47
CA GLN A 66 -2.07 5.09 -14.10
C GLN A 66 -1.27 4.49 -15.25
N GLN A 67 -1.37 3.18 -15.44
CA GLN A 67 -0.85 2.49 -16.61
C GLN A 67 -1.95 1.70 -17.28
N ARG A 68 -1.75 1.29 -18.53
CA ARG A 68 -2.75 0.50 -19.25
C ARG A 68 -2.89 -0.88 -18.62
N SER A 69 -4.13 -1.22 -18.23
CA SER A 69 -4.47 -2.55 -17.73
C SER A 69 -4.48 -3.57 -18.88
N TYR A 70 -4.03 -4.79 -18.59
CA TYR A 70 -4.03 -5.93 -19.53
C TYR A 70 -4.89 -7.10 -19.07
N SER A 71 -5.34 -7.09 -17.82
CA SER A 71 -6.28 -8.05 -17.21
C SER A 71 -7.73 -7.79 -17.66
N GLY A 72 -8.10 -6.52 -17.86
CA GLY A 72 -9.43 -6.11 -18.31
C GLY A 72 -10.51 -6.19 -17.23
N ASP A 73 -10.10 -6.21 -15.97
CA ASP A 73 -10.93 -6.08 -14.77
C ASP A 73 -11.32 -4.63 -14.46
N GLU A 74 -10.48 -3.68 -14.87
CA GLU A 74 -10.76 -2.25 -14.70
C GLU A 74 -11.75 -1.67 -15.73
N VAL A 75 -12.72 -0.89 -15.24
CA VAL A 75 -13.82 -0.33 -16.05
C VAL A 75 -13.31 0.71 -17.06
N ASP A 76 -12.29 1.49 -16.67
CA ASP A 76 -11.61 2.45 -17.55
C ASP A 76 -10.41 1.83 -18.31
N GLY A 77 -10.06 0.59 -17.99
CA GLY A 77 -8.95 -0.15 -18.56
C GLY A 77 -7.57 0.34 -18.11
N MET A 78 -7.46 0.98 -16.95
CA MET A 78 -6.22 1.55 -16.43
C MET A 78 -5.93 1.05 -15.01
N ASP A 79 -4.76 0.42 -14.80
CA ASP A 79 -4.28 0.06 -13.47
C ASP A 79 -3.79 1.32 -12.76
N GLU A 80 -4.12 1.44 -11.49
CA GLU A 80 -3.54 2.42 -10.58
C GLU A 80 -2.19 1.91 -10.07
N THR A 81 -1.25 2.83 -9.87
CA THR A 81 0.13 2.44 -9.56
C THR A 81 0.77 3.28 -8.47
N LEU A 82 1.60 2.64 -7.65
CA LEU A 82 2.56 3.31 -6.78
C LEU A 82 3.89 3.46 -7.53
N CYS A 83 4.59 4.57 -7.31
CA CYS A 83 5.87 4.88 -7.91
C CYS A 83 7.02 4.62 -6.92
N PRO A 84 7.80 3.52 -7.08
CA PRO A 84 9.03 3.32 -6.32
C PRO A 84 10.13 4.29 -6.76
N LEU A 85 11.21 4.40 -5.96
CA LEU A 85 12.33 5.27 -6.32
C LEU A 85 13.05 4.84 -7.62
N ASP A 86 13.05 3.54 -7.91
CA ASP A 86 13.70 2.92 -9.06
C ASP A 86 12.73 2.61 -10.21
N PHE A 87 11.56 3.27 -10.23
CA PHE A 87 10.49 3.02 -11.21
C PHE A 87 10.95 3.13 -12.68
N GLU A 88 11.91 4.01 -12.98
CA GLU A 88 12.45 4.16 -14.33
C GLU A 88 13.11 2.86 -14.85
N THR A 89 13.64 2.03 -13.95
CA THR A 89 14.35 0.79 -14.29
C THR A 89 13.57 -0.48 -13.94
N GLN A 90 12.81 -0.46 -12.86
CA GLN A 90 12.04 -1.62 -12.35
C GLN A 90 10.54 -1.54 -12.65
N GLY A 91 10.07 -0.41 -13.18
CA GLY A 91 8.66 -0.14 -13.38
C GLY A 91 7.91 0.24 -12.10
N MET A 92 6.63 0.53 -12.28
CA MET A 92 5.70 0.89 -11.21
C MET A 92 5.19 -0.38 -10.48
N ILE A 93 4.56 -0.21 -9.32
CA ILE A 93 3.81 -1.29 -8.65
C ILE A 93 2.33 -1.07 -8.95
N VAL A 94 1.69 -2.02 -9.65
CA VAL A 94 0.25 -1.97 -9.96
C VAL A 94 -0.62 -2.41 -8.79
N ASP A 95 -1.82 -1.86 -8.70
CA ASP A 95 -2.93 -2.28 -7.82
C ASP A 95 -3.06 -3.80 -7.67
N ASP A 96 -2.99 -4.52 -8.78
CA ASP A 96 -3.13 -5.98 -8.84
C ASP A 96 -1.99 -6.71 -8.07
N GLU A 97 -0.78 -6.14 -8.08
CA GLU A 97 0.36 -6.58 -7.25
C GLU A 97 0.12 -6.27 -5.76
N ILE A 98 -0.49 -5.12 -5.46
CA ILE A 98 -0.79 -4.68 -4.09
C ILE A 98 -1.90 -5.54 -3.50
N ASN A 99 -2.98 -5.78 -4.25
CA ASN A 99 -4.07 -6.67 -3.89
C ASN A 99 -3.56 -8.10 -3.63
N ALA A 100 -2.67 -8.61 -4.50
CA ALA A 100 -2.02 -9.90 -4.31
C ALA A 100 -1.21 -9.99 -3.00
N ALA A 101 -0.56 -8.90 -2.61
CA ALA A 101 0.35 -8.87 -1.49
C ALA A 101 -0.34 -8.53 -0.16
N LEU A 102 -1.44 -7.77 -0.17
CA LEU A 102 -2.06 -7.21 1.03
C LEU A 102 -3.51 -7.67 1.26
N VAL A 103 -4.28 -7.91 0.20
CA VAL A 103 -5.73 -8.15 0.29
C VAL A 103 -6.05 -9.64 0.21
N ARG A 104 -5.69 -10.32 -0.90
CA ARG A 104 -5.98 -11.76 -1.09
C ARG A 104 -5.45 -12.65 0.05
N PRO A 105 -4.22 -12.46 0.56
CA PRO A 105 -3.68 -13.26 1.66
C PRO A 105 -4.13 -12.85 3.07
N LEU A 106 -4.92 -11.79 3.25
CA LEU A 106 -5.35 -11.35 4.59
C LEU A 106 -6.27 -12.42 5.23
N PRO A 107 -5.94 -12.95 6.43
CA PRO A 107 -6.75 -13.98 7.06
C PRO A 107 -8.08 -13.42 7.54
N HIS A 108 -9.13 -14.24 7.46
CA HIS A 108 -10.46 -13.85 7.93
C HIS A 108 -10.43 -13.45 9.41
N GLY A 109 -10.96 -12.27 9.72
CA GLY A 109 -10.98 -11.70 11.07
C GLY A 109 -9.80 -10.80 11.42
N ALA A 110 -8.77 -10.71 10.57
CA ALA A 110 -7.77 -9.64 10.64
C ALA A 110 -8.30 -8.36 9.95
N LYS A 111 -7.71 -7.22 10.28
CA LYS A 111 -8.02 -5.91 9.70
C LYS A 111 -6.77 -5.30 9.09
N LEU A 112 -6.89 -4.73 7.91
CA LEU A 112 -5.85 -3.96 7.25
C LEU A 112 -6.33 -2.52 7.06
N HIS A 113 -5.69 -1.61 7.77
CA HIS A 113 -5.88 -0.18 7.60
C HIS A 113 -4.90 0.34 6.55
N ALA A 114 -5.40 0.60 5.34
CA ALA A 114 -4.59 1.12 4.25
C ALA A 114 -4.84 2.61 4.03
N LEU A 115 -3.76 3.40 4.06
CA LEU A 115 -3.77 4.84 3.84
C LEU A 115 -2.87 5.15 2.64
N ILE A 116 -3.47 5.54 1.53
CA ILE A 116 -2.71 5.83 0.31
C ILE A 116 -2.92 7.31 -0.04
N ASP A 117 -1.86 8.10 0.13
CA ASP A 117 -1.78 9.52 -0.23
C ASP A 117 -0.98 9.65 -1.53
N ALA A 118 -1.65 9.31 -2.64
CA ALA A 118 -1.10 9.33 -3.99
C ALA A 118 -2.21 9.71 -4.99
N CYS A 119 -1.84 10.33 -6.12
CA CYS A 119 -2.78 10.61 -7.21
C CYS A 119 -3.31 9.30 -7.81
N HIS A 120 -4.59 9.25 -8.20
CA HIS A 120 -5.22 8.05 -8.78
C HIS A 120 -5.09 6.84 -7.86
N SER A 121 -5.43 6.99 -6.57
CA SER A 121 -5.34 5.91 -5.57
C SER A 121 -6.71 5.32 -5.17
N GLY A 122 -7.78 5.68 -5.90
CA GLY A 122 -9.15 5.37 -5.50
C GLY A 122 -9.51 3.88 -5.59
N THR A 123 -8.81 3.14 -6.44
CA THR A 123 -8.95 1.69 -6.67
C THR A 123 -7.65 0.91 -6.41
N ALA A 124 -6.61 1.53 -5.83
CA ALA A 124 -5.25 0.98 -5.67
C ALA A 124 -5.12 -0.34 -4.85
N LEU A 125 -6.24 -0.89 -4.38
CA LEU A 125 -6.33 -2.16 -3.66
C LEU A 125 -7.36 -3.13 -4.26
N ASP A 126 -8.02 -2.79 -5.37
CA ASP A 126 -9.08 -3.57 -6.04
C ASP A 126 -10.16 -4.10 -5.09
N LEU A 127 -10.67 -3.21 -4.23
CA LEU A 127 -11.66 -3.60 -3.22
C LEU A 127 -13.08 -3.57 -3.80
N PRO A 128 -13.91 -4.58 -3.50
CA PRO A 128 -15.27 -4.68 -4.05
C PRO A 128 -16.24 -3.64 -3.46
N PHE A 129 -15.88 -2.99 -2.35
CA PHE A 129 -16.70 -1.98 -1.68
C PHE A 129 -15.91 -0.69 -1.50
N LEU A 130 -16.45 0.41 -2.00
CA LEU A 130 -15.85 1.74 -1.90
C LEU A 130 -16.75 2.65 -1.06
N CYS A 131 -16.18 3.23 -0.01
CA CYS A 131 -16.82 4.28 0.77
C CYS A 131 -16.22 5.63 0.37
N ARG A 132 -16.96 6.43 -0.40
CA ARG A 132 -16.51 7.77 -0.80
C ARG A 132 -16.97 8.80 0.23
N MET A 133 -16.05 9.26 1.06
CA MET A 133 -16.32 10.40 1.95
C MET A 133 -16.15 11.72 1.18
N SER A 134 -17.25 12.31 0.71
CA SER A 134 -17.21 13.65 0.11
C SER A 134 -17.02 14.71 1.20
N ARG A 135 -15.79 15.17 1.41
CA ARG A 135 -15.53 16.44 2.09
C ARG A 135 -14.76 17.35 1.13
N PHE A 136 -15.16 18.62 1.09
CA PHE A 136 -14.58 19.72 0.31
C PHE A 136 -13.08 19.93 0.63
N LEU A 137 -12.21 19.05 0.15
CA LEU A 137 -10.78 19.30 0.09
C LEU A 137 -10.39 19.18 -1.38
N SER A 138 -10.14 20.34 -1.98
CA SER A 138 -9.49 20.44 -3.28
C SER A 138 -8.13 19.76 -3.19
N CYS A 139 -7.86 18.86 -4.14
CA CYS A 139 -6.60 18.16 -4.38
C CYS A 139 -6.43 16.78 -3.69
N HIS A 140 -6.50 15.76 -4.56
CA HIS A 140 -6.02 14.39 -4.47
C HIS A 140 -6.89 13.41 -3.68
N ASP A 141 -7.40 12.43 -4.41
CA ASP A 141 -8.09 11.26 -3.89
C ASP A 141 -7.19 10.58 -2.86
N LYS A 142 -7.58 10.64 -1.59
CA LYS A 142 -6.93 9.92 -0.49
C LYS A 142 -7.78 8.70 -0.19
N LEU A 143 -7.22 7.51 -0.40
CA LEU A 143 -7.91 6.28 -0.05
C LEU A 143 -7.65 5.95 1.43
N LEU A 144 -8.73 5.84 2.19
CA LEU A 144 -8.72 5.36 3.57
C LEU A 144 -9.58 4.10 3.65
N VAL A 145 -8.94 2.94 3.82
CA VAL A 145 -9.62 1.65 4.01
C VAL A 145 -9.47 1.22 5.46
N PHE A 146 -10.58 0.80 6.08
CA PHE A 146 -10.62 0.30 7.46
C PHE A 146 -10.63 -1.23 7.53
#